data_AF-A0A139PHA9-F1
#
_entry.id   AF-A0A139PHA9-F1
#
_cell.length_a   1.000
_cell.length_b   1.000
_cell.length_c   1.000
_cell.angle_alpha   90.00
_cell.angle_beta   90.00
_cell.angle_gamma   90.00
#
_symmetry.space_group_name_H-M   'P 1'
#
loop_
_entity.id
_entity.type
_entity.pdbx_description
1 polymer ?
#
loop_
_entity_poly.entity_id
_entity_poly.type
_entity_poly.pdbx_seq_one_letter_code
_entity_poly.pdbx_strand_id
1 'polypeptide(L)' 'MTAEERKEAGITDLPSTLHNALKALTEDEVVKAALGDHIYTSFLEAKRIEWASYATFVSQWEVDNYLDLY' A
#
# COMPACT_ATOMS: atom_id res chain seq x y z
N MET A 1 18.86 13.39 -2.06
CA MET A 1 18.55 13.58 -0.63
C MET A 1 18.68 12.24 0.08
N THR A 2 19.55 12.16 1.08
CA THR A 2 19.61 11.01 1.99
C THR A 2 18.33 10.92 2.83
N ALA A 3 18.12 9.81 3.54
CA ALA A 3 16.99 9.70 4.46
C ALA A 3 17.04 10.76 5.58
N GLU A 4 18.26 11.12 6.02
CA GLU A 4 18.50 12.15 7.03
C GLU A 4 18.13 13.55 6.51
N GLU A 5 18.57 13.91 5.30
CA GLU A 5 18.23 15.20 4.67
C GLU A 5 16.71 15.36 4.44
N ARG A 6 16.00 14.27 4.09
CA ARG A 6 14.53 14.32 3.95
C ARG A 6 13.84 14.56 5.29
N LYS A 7 14.31 13.90 6.35
CA LYS A 7 13.78 14.05 7.70
C LYS A 7 13.99 15.47 8.23
N GLU A 8 15.19 16.04 8.02
CA GLU A 8 15.51 17.42 8.39
C GLU A 8 14.63 18.44 7.65
N ALA A 9 14.29 18.15 6.39
CA ALA A 9 13.39 18.97 5.58
C ALA A 9 11.89 18.76 5.89
N GLY A 10 11.53 17.90 6.85
CA GLY A 10 10.13 17.60 7.19
C GLY A 10 9.38 16.81 6.11
N ILE A 11 10.11 16.16 5.20
CA ILE A 11 9.54 15.37 4.11
C ILE A 11 9.26 13.96 4.64
N THR A 12 7.99 13.58 4.62
CA THR A 12 7.55 12.23 5.01
C THR A 12 7.38 11.39 3.77
N ASP A 13 7.92 10.16 3.78
CA ASP A 13 7.75 9.23 2.68
C ASP A 13 6.29 8.74 2.63
N LEU A 14 5.76 8.60 1.41
CA LEU A 14 4.43 8.02 1.22
C LEU A 14 4.44 6.51 1.53
N PRO A 15 3.27 5.92 1.85
CA PRO A 15 3.16 4.48 2.01
C PRO A 15 3.68 3.73 0.78
N SER A 16 4.64 2.82 0.99
CA SER A 16 5.34 2.10 -0.08
C SER A 16 4.57 0.91 -0.64
N THR A 17 3.44 0.54 -0.03
CA THR A 17 2.60 -0.58 -0.43
C THR A 17 1.14 -0.19 -0.39
N LEU A 18 0.32 -0.86 -1.21
CA LEU A 18 -1.14 -0.68 -1.19
C LEU A 18 -1.70 -0.94 0.21
N HIS A 19 -1.22 -1.97 0.92
CA HIS A 19 -1.64 -2.25 2.30
C HIS A 19 -1.43 -1.09 3.25
N ASN A 20 -0.25 -0.47 3.22
CA ASN A 20 0.04 0.66 4.10
C ASN A 20 -0.74 1.91 3.67
N ALA A 21 -0.98 2.10 2.37
CA ALA A 21 -1.82 3.19 1.87
C ALA A 21 -3.28 3.04 2.32
N LEU A 22 -3.83 1.82 2.30
CA LEU A 22 -5.19 1.56 2.79
C LEU A 22 -5.33 1.78 4.30
N LYS A 23 -4.28 1.50 5.08
CA LYS A 23 -4.25 1.84 6.51
C LYS A 23 -4.26 3.36 6.73
N ALA A 24 -3.39 4.09 6.04
CA ALA A 24 -3.37 5.55 6.10
C ALA A 24 -4.73 6.16 5.70
N LEU A 25 -5.36 5.62 4.64
CA LEU A 25 -6.71 6.01 4.23
C LEU A 25 -7.77 5.77 5.31
N THR A 26 -7.65 4.73 6.13
CA THR A 26 -8.61 4.46 7.22
C THR A 26 -8.51 5.45 8.38
N GLU A 27 -7.38 6.14 8.51
CA GLU A 27 -7.10 7.13 9.55
C GLU A 27 -7.43 8.57 9.08
N ASP A 28 -7.64 8.79 7.78
CA ASP A 28 -7.92 10.11 7.21
C ASP A 28 -9.44 10.38 7.09
N GLU A 29 -10.00 11.05 8.09
CA GLU A 29 -11.42 11.40 8.11
C GLU A 29 -11.85 12.38 7.01
N VAL A 30 -10.94 13.23 6.51
CA VAL A 30 -11.26 14.20 5.45
C VAL A 30 -11.46 13.46 4.13
N VAL A 31 -10.56 12.53 3.82
CA VAL A 31 -10.66 11.73 2.59
C VAL A 31 -11.84 10.75 2.67
N LYS A 32 -12.07 10.13 3.84
CA LYS A 32 -13.26 9.29 4.07
C LYS A 32 -14.56 10.06 3.82
N ALA A 33 -14.69 11.26 4.39
CA ALA A 33 -15.86 12.11 4.21
C ALA A 33 -16.05 12.55 2.75
N ALA A 34 -14.95 12.85 2.04
CA ALA A 34 -15.00 13.25 0.63
C ALA A 34 -15.49 12.12 -0.29
N LEU A 35 -15.17 10.87 0.03
CA LEU A 35 -15.66 9.69 -0.72
C LEU A 35 -17.11 9.32 -0.33
N GLY A 36 -17.49 9.54 0.93
CA GLY A 36 -18.76 9.10 1.49
C GLY A 36 -18.79 7.60 1.77
N ASP A 37 -19.68 7.20 2.69
CA ASP A 37 -19.66 5.86 3.31
C ASP A 37 -19.72 4.71 2.32
N HIS A 38 -20.63 4.78 1.33
CA HIS A 38 -20.84 3.70 0.37
C HIS A 38 -19.62 3.47 -0.53
N ILE A 39 -19.05 4.55 -1.09
CA ILE A 39 -17.90 4.47 -2.00
C ILE A 39 -16.65 4.07 -1.20
N TYR A 40 -16.43 4.69 -0.04
CA TYR A 40 -15.31 4.36 0.83
C TYR A 40 -15.28 2.88 1.19
N THR A 41 -16.41 2.33 1.64
CA THR A 41 -16.49 0.93 2.09
C THR A 41 -16.24 -0.02 0.92
N SER A 42 -16.92 0.19 -0.20
CA SER A 42 -16.76 -0.64 -1.41
C SER A 42 -15.32 -0.58 -1.95
N PHE A 43 -14.71 0.60 -1.96
CA PHE A 43 -13.32 0.78 -2.39
C PHE A 43 -12.34 0.06 -1.48
N LEU A 44 -12.48 0.23 -0.15
CA LEU A 44 -11.61 -0.39 0.84
C LEU A 44 -11.67 -1.92 0.75
N GLU A 45 -12.86 -2.49 0.62
CA GLU A 45 -13.04 -3.94 0.45
C GLU A 45 -12.40 -4.44 -0.84
N ALA A 46 -12.70 -3.81 -1.97
CA ALA A 46 -12.13 -4.20 -3.27
C ALA A 46 -10.60 -4.16 -3.25
N LYS A 47 -10.00 -3.12 -2.66
CA LYS A 47 -8.54 -2.97 -2.61
C LYS A 47 -7.87 -3.90 -1.59
N ARG A 48 -8.55 -4.31 -0.53
CA ARG A 48 -8.06 -5.36 0.37
C ARG A 48 -8.00 -6.72 -0.34
N ILE A 49 -9.01 -7.04 -1.16
CA ILE A 49 -9.02 -8.27 -1.97
C ILE A 49 -7.88 -8.25 -2.99
N GLU A 50 -7.69 -7.13 -3.69
CA GLU A 50 -6.58 -6.94 -4.63
C GLU A 50 -5.23 -7.16 -3.95
N TRP A 51 -5.00 -6.54 -2.79
CA TRP A 51 -3.78 -6.73 -2.02
C TRP A 51 -3.57 -8.18 -1.58
N ALA A 52 -4.61 -8.83 -1.06
CA ALA A 52 -4.53 -10.23 -0.64
C ALA A 52 -4.14 -11.14 -1.81
N SER A 53 -4.74 -10.92 -2.98
CA SER A 53 -4.38 -11.67 -4.20
C SER A 53 -2.91 -11.45 -4.58
N TYR A 54 -2.44 -10.20 -4.58
CA TYR A 54 -1.06 -9.87 -4.91
C TYR A 54 -0.07 -10.49 -3.91
N ALA A 55 -0.33 -10.37 -2.61
CA ALA A 55 0.56 -10.85 -1.55
C ALA A 55 0.74 -12.38 -1.55
N THR A 56 -0.21 -13.12 -2.13
CA THR A 56 -0.12 -14.59 -2.28
C THR A 56 0.38 -15.05 -3.65
N PHE A 57 0.60 -14.12 -4.58
CA PHE A 57 1.02 -14.44 -5.94
C PHE A 57 2.54 -14.67 -5.98
N VAL A 58 2.95 -15.83 -6.51
CA VAL A 58 4.35 -16.10 -6.80
C VAL A 58 4.71 -15.46 -8.13
N SER A 59 5.52 -14.42 -8.07
CA SER A 59 5.94 -13.65 -9.24
C SER A 59 7.00 -14.39 -10.06
N GLN A 60 7.06 -14.07 -11.36
CA GLN A 60 8.11 -14.61 -12.22
C GLN A 60 9.51 -14.23 -11.71
N TRP A 61 9.66 -13.04 -11.13
CA TRP A 61 10.92 -12.63 -10.51
C TRP A 61 11.32 -13.58 -9.37
N GLU A 62 10.39 -13.97 -8.50
CA GLU A 62 10.70 -14.94 -7.43
C GLU A 62 11.07 -16.32 -8.01
N VAL A 63 10.38 -16.76 -9.06
CA VAL A 63 10.73 -18.00 -9.78
C VAL A 63 12.15 -17.93 -10.33
N ASP A 64 12.45 -16.89 -11.10
CA ASP A 64 13.76 -16.72 -11.76
C ASP A 64 14.91 -16.58 -10.76
N ASN A 65 14.64 -16.06 -9.55
CA ASN A 65 15.67 -15.81 -8.54
C ASN A 65 15.80 -16.91 -7.50
N TYR A 66 14.80 -17.76 -7.29
CA TYR A 66 14.84 -18.74 -6.19
C TYR A 66 14.59 -20.18 -6.61
N LEU A 67 13.97 -20.46 -7.76
CA LEU A 67 13.60 -21.83 -8.15
C LEU A 67 14.81 -22.72 -8.41
N ASP A 68 15.89 -22.18 -8.99
CA ASP A 68 17.11 -22.95 -9.30
C ASP A 68 18.15 -22.90 -8.17
N LEU A 69 17.97 -22.00 -7.19
CA LEU A 69 18.89 -21.85 -6.05
C LEU A 69 18.60 -22.85 -4.90
N TYR A 70 17.43 -23.48 -4.91
CA TYR A 70 16.95 -24.42 -3.88
C TYR A 70 16.32 -25.66 -4.51
#